data_AF-A0A1M6DXR7-F1
#
_entry.id   AF-A0A1M6DXR7-F1
#
_cell.length_a   1.000
_cell.length_b   1.000
_cell.length_c   1.000
_cell.angle_alpha   90.00
_cell.angle_beta   90.00
_cell.angle_gamma   90.00
#
_symmetry.space_group_name_H-M   'P 1'
#
loop_
_entity.id
_entity.type
_entity.pdbx_description
1 polymer ?
#
loop_
_entity_poly.entity_id
_entity_poly.type
_entity_poly.pdbx_seq_one_letter_code
_entity_poly.pdbx_strand_id
1 'polypeptide(L)'
;MEGYQLTFEDIERLNHFTTQPGRTAYIAECGNFGFDFEKDGVSTHYIVCAVVVNNENLFEIEQKADELRRKYFGKGEIKSSSLGNKHSQRAKIVAELLNLEFSLIILMADKQAFYKDSPLTEYKGTFIKFLHQQLYESMYAFYPKLKIVEEEYGTSEFQAGFRSYVRRNRPAPNLFNEYDFDYVDSRDSHIVQIADFIAGSILQHVTDDKAPDALKICGSKIREIIRFPKQIVPYTAGANANPSFDQQIYALADQCAATYIDRNKHADEEEIRLRILFLKRLLFTAHNISDSLYIHSSELIRMLSTLSEVKVTREYLYRRIVAPLRDAGVLIASSAQGYKIPTCVKDIYAYINQTSGIVGPMLSRIEKCLKQIEKQTDGALDILDDPALVKLKRYFGDS
;
A
#
# COMPACT_ATOMS: atom_id res chain seq x y z
N MET A 1 3.91 -12.03 -36.33
CA MET A 1 4.36 -11.34 -35.11
C MET A 1 5.56 -10.51 -35.53
N GLU A 2 5.36 -9.22 -35.78
CA GLU A 2 6.48 -8.29 -35.93
C GLU A 2 7.26 -8.29 -34.62
N GLY A 3 8.58 -8.52 -34.70
CA GLY A 3 9.44 -8.52 -33.53
C GLY A 3 9.51 -7.11 -32.97
N TYR A 4 8.97 -6.91 -31.76
CA TYR A 4 9.14 -5.68 -31.02
C TYR A 4 10.64 -5.38 -30.87
N GLN A 5 11.10 -4.27 -31.47
CA GLN A 5 12.47 -3.80 -31.31
C GLN A 5 12.57 -3.02 -30.00
N LEU A 6 13.46 -3.48 -29.10
CA LEU A 6 13.76 -2.79 -27.85
C LEU A 6 14.29 -1.38 -28.14
N THR A 7 13.67 -0.38 -27.53
CA THR A 7 14.13 1.00 -27.58
C THR A 7 15.29 1.22 -26.60
N PHE A 8 15.99 2.35 -26.71
CA PHE A 8 16.99 2.74 -25.71
C PHE A 8 16.39 2.84 -24.30
N GLU A 9 15.17 3.36 -24.17
CA GLU A 9 14.46 3.42 -22.89
C GLU A 9 14.17 2.02 -22.33
N ASP A 10 13.81 1.06 -23.18
CA ASP A 10 13.58 -0.33 -22.74
C ASP A 10 14.87 -1.00 -22.27
N ILE A 11 16.01 -0.72 -22.93
CA ILE A 11 17.32 -1.22 -22.52
C ILE A 11 17.75 -0.62 -21.17
N GLU A 12 17.53 0.68 -20.96
CA GLU A 12 17.80 1.34 -19.68
C GLU A 12 16.94 0.76 -18.55
N ARG A 13 15.64 0.56 -18.80
CA ARG A 13 14.73 -0.10 -17.86
C ARG A 13 15.17 -1.52 -17.56
N LEU A 14 15.52 -2.30 -18.57
CA LEU A 14 15.97 -3.68 -18.38
C LEU A 14 17.24 -3.75 -17.52
N ASN A 15 18.22 -2.89 -17.80
CA ASN A 15 19.43 -2.79 -16.98
C ASN A 15 19.08 -2.47 -15.53
N HIS A 16 18.16 -1.54 -15.30
CA HIS A 16 17.75 -1.17 -13.94
C HIS A 16 16.97 -2.29 -13.23
N PHE A 17 16.06 -2.97 -13.93
CA PHE A 17 15.39 -4.18 -13.45
C PHE A 17 16.40 -5.23 -13.01
N THR A 18 17.44 -5.52 -13.80
CA THR A 18 18.44 -6.53 -13.41
C THR A 18 19.13 -6.21 -12.08
N THR A 19 19.32 -4.92 -11.77
CA THR A 19 19.93 -4.48 -10.50
C THR A 19 18.99 -4.45 -9.30
N GLN A 20 17.67 -4.61 -9.50
CA GLN A 20 16.74 -4.64 -8.36
C GLN A 20 16.97 -5.87 -7.47
N PRO A 21 16.89 -5.70 -6.13
CA PRO A 21 17.00 -6.81 -5.20
C PRO A 21 15.77 -7.71 -5.32
N GLY A 22 16.01 -9.00 -5.48
CA GLY A 22 14.97 -10.01 -5.30
C GLY A 22 14.48 -10.02 -3.85
N ARG A 23 13.19 -10.27 -3.66
CA ARG A 23 12.59 -10.41 -2.34
C ARG A 23 11.90 -11.74 -2.19
N THR A 24 11.88 -12.24 -0.96
CA THR A 24 11.12 -13.43 -0.60
C THR A 24 10.07 -13.07 0.45
N ALA A 25 8.82 -13.40 0.18
CA ALA A 25 7.71 -13.24 1.10
C ALA A 25 7.35 -14.59 1.72
N TYR A 26 7.44 -14.67 3.05
CA TYR A 26 7.04 -15.82 3.84
C TYR A 26 5.65 -15.59 4.41
N ILE A 27 4.74 -16.52 4.18
CA ILE A 27 3.32 -16.37 4.49
C ILE A 27 2.87 -17.41 5.48
N ALA A 28 2.16 -16.95 6.51
CA ALA A 28 1.42 -17.79 7.43
C ALA A 28 0.01 -17.25 7.65
N GLU A 29 -0.92 -18.15 7.92
CA GLU A 29 -2.33 -17.87 8.19
C GLU A 29 -2.67 -18.09 9.67
N CYS A 30 -3.59 -17.31 10.21
CA CYS A 30 -4.15 -17.51 11.53
C CYS A 30 -5.66 -17.29 11.56
N GLY A 31 -6.37 -18.19 12.25
CA GLY A 31 -7.83 -18.30 12.19
C GLY A 31 -8.26 -19.48 11.32
N ASN A 32 -9.46 -20.00 11.56
CA ASN A 32 -9.95 -21.21 10.87
C ASN A 32 -11.01 -20.91 9.81
N PHE A 33 -11.18 -21.89 8.91
CA PHE A 33 -12.34 -21.99 8.04
C PHE A 33 -13.53 -22.54 8.84
N GLY A 34 -14.35 -21.62 9.35
CA GLY A 34 -15.53 -21.90 10.15
C GLY A 34 -16.37 -20.63 10.30
N PHE A 35 -17.70 -20.77 10.27
CA PHE A 35 -18.65 -19.65 10.28
C PHE A 35 -19.76 -19.80 11.33
N ASP A 36 -19.64 -20.83 12.17
CA ASP A 36 -20.49 -21.03 13.34
C ASP A 36 -19.82 -20.38 14.56
N PHE A 37 -20.05 -19.08 14.72
CA PHE A 37 -19.36 -18.26 15.73
C PHE A 37 -19.81 -18.55 17.17
N GLU A 38 -20.85 -19.37 17.37
CA GLU A 38 -21.28 -19.84 18.68
C GLU A 38 -20.44 -21.03 19.18
N LYS A 39 -19.68 -21.68 18.29
CA LYS A 39 -18.81 -22.81 18.66
C LYS A 39 -17.44 -22.33 19.14
N ASP A 40 -17.02 -22.93 20.26
CA ASP A 40 -15.66 -22.76 20.77
C ASP A 40 -14.61 -23.08 19.71
N GLY A 41 -13.65 -22.16 19.59
CA GLY A 41 -12.55 -22.28 18.66
C GLY A 41 -12.81 -21.71 17.27
N VAL A 42 -14.03 -21.30 16.90
CA VAL A 42 -14.28 -20.60 15.63
C VAL A 42 -13.88 -19.13 15.75
N SER A 43 -12.87 -18.71 14.99
CA SER A 43 -12.41 -17.31 15.02
C SER A 43 -13.41 -16.40 14.31
N THR A 44 -13.58 -15.15 14.75
CA THR A 44 -14.37 -14.15 14.02
C THR A 44 -13.63 -13.60 12.80
N HIS A 45 -12.29 -13.63 12.86
CA HIS A 45 -11.42 -13.13 11.81
C HIS A 45 -10.52 -14.23 11.25
N TYR A 46 -10.01 -13.99 10.05
CA TYR A 46 -8.96 -14.77 9.42
C TYR A 46 -7.87 -13.81 8.95
N ILE A 47 -6.65 -14.01 9.43
CA ILE A 47 -5.51 -13.13 9.25
C ILE A 47 -4.47 -13.86 8.42
N VAL A 48 -3.96 -13.22 7.37
CA VAL A 48 -2.82 -13.73 6.61
C VAL A 48 -1.71 -12.69 6.70
N CYS A 49 -0.52 -13.11 7.12
CA CYS A 49 0.62 -12.22 7.26
C CYS A 49 1.72 -12.64 6.29
N ALA A 50 2.19 -11.69 5.49
CA ALA A 50 3.39 -11.84 4.67
C ALA A 50 4.55 -11.06 5.29
N VAL A 51 5.61 -11.78 5.67
CA VAL A 51 6.91 -11.20 6.06
C VAL A 51 7.80 -11.17 4.83
N VAL A 52 8.09 -9.97 4.33
CA VAL A 52 8.86 -9.74 3.11
C VAL A 52 10.29 -9.33 3.44
N VAL A 53 11.26 -10.07 2.92
CA VAL A 53 12.69 -9.91 3.19
C VAL A 53 13.46 -9.69 1.89
N ASN A 54 14.46 -8.80 1.90
CA ASN A 54 15.44 -8.71 0.81
C ASN A 54 16.28 -10.00 0.80
N ASN A 55 16.42 -10.65 -0.36
CA ASN A 55 17.14 -11.91 -0.49
C ASN A 55 18.56 -11.87 0.09
N GLU A 56 19.22 -10.71 0.03
CA GLU A 56 20.56 -10.48 0.61
C GLU A 56 20.59 -10.63 2.15
N ASN A 57 19.46 -10.37 2.82
CA ASN A 57 19.35 -10.37 4.29
C ASN A 57 18.75 -11.68 4.84
N LEU A 58 18.34 -12.63 3.98
CA LEU A 58 17.64 -13.85 4.42
C LEU A 58 18.41 -14.63 5.48
N PHE A 59 19.69 -14.84 5.25
CA PHE A 59 20.55 -15.58 6.17
C PHE A 59 20.67 -14.90 7.53
N GLU A 60 20.88 -13.59 7.55
CA GLU A 60 21.00 -12.83 8.79
C GLU A 60 19.70 -12.83 9.60
N ILE A 61 18.55 -12.69 8.92
CA ILE A 61 17.25 -12.70 9.58
C ILE A 61 16.94 -14.08 10.15
N GLU A 62 17.19 -15.16 9.41
CA GLU A 62 17.01 -16.53 9.91
C GLU A 62 17.87 -16.78 11.16
N GLN A 63 19.13 -16.36 11.17
CA GLN A 63 19.99 -16.49 12.36
C GLN A 63 19.43 -15.73 13.57
N LYS A 64 19.08 -14.45 13.40
CA LYS A 64 18.53 -13.64 14.50
C LYS A 64 17.16 -14.14 14.97
N ALA A 65 16.35 -14.68 14.06
CA ALA A 65 15.07 -15.29 14.39
C ALA A 65 15.26 -16.57 15.23
N ASP A 66 16.24 -17.42 14.90
CA ASP A 66 16.58 -18.59 15.72
C ASP A 66 17.12 -18.18 17.11
N GLU A 67 17.91 -17.11 17.22
CA GLU A 67 18.32 -16.57 18.52
C GLU A 67 17.13 -16.18 19.39
N LEU A 68 16.14 -15.47 18.82
CA LEU A 68 14.90 -15.11 19.50
C LEU A 68 14.08 -16.35 19.85
N ARG A 69 13.99 -17.33 18.95
CA ARG A 69 13.33 -18.61 19.22
C ARG A 69 13.97 -19.30 20.43
N ARG A 70 15.29 -19.45 20.45
CA ARG A 70 16.02 -20.07 21.58
C ARG A 70 15.77 -19.33 22.89
N LYS A 71 15.75 -17.99 22.85
CA LYS A 71 15.54 -17.13 24.01
C LYS A 71 14.14 -17.28 24.61
N TYR A 72 13.09 -17.37 23.79
CA TYR A 72 11.70 -17.33 24.25
C TYR A 72 10.95 -18.67 24.23
N PHE A 73 11.35 -19.57 23.35
CA PHE A 73 10.66 -20.84 23.05
C PHE A 73 11.59 -22.07 23.20
N GLY A 74 12.89 -21.86 23.44
CA GLY A 74 13.85 -22.93 23.68
C GLY A 74 14.04 -23.81 22.44
N LYS A 75 13.60 -25.08 22.53
CA LYS A 75 13.61 -26.03 21.40
C LYS A 75 12.34 -25.99 20.56
N GLY A 76 11.28 -25.32 21.03
CA GLY A 76 10.02 -25.17 20.30
C GLY A 76 10.12 -24.15 19.17
N GLU A 77 9.04 -24.08 18.39
CA GLU A 77 8.84 -23.08 17.33
C GLU A 77 8.31 -21.77 17.92
N ILE A 78 8.52 -20.65 17.22
CA ILE A 78 7.89 -19.37 17.52
C ILE A 78 6.41 -19.44 17.13
N LYS A 79 5.57 -19.93 18.04
CA LYS A 79 4.11 -20.04 17.81
C LYS A 79 3.32 -19.12 18.70
N SER A 80 2.42 -18.32 18.11
CA SER A 80 1.57 -17.39 18.86
C SER A 80 0.70 -18.10 19.91
N SER A 81 0.18 -19.28 19.56
CA SER A 81 -0.69 -20.11 20.39
C SER A 81 0.00 -20.60 21.67
N SER A 82 1.31 -20.81 21.64
CA SER A 82 2.09 -21.29 22.80
C SER A 82 2.14 -20.30 23.98
N LEU A 83 1.90 -19.00 23.72
CA LEU A 83 1.90 -17.96 24.75
C LEU A 83 0.54 -17.80 25.44
N GLY A 84 -0.57 -18.22 24.81
CA GLY A 84 -1.92 -17.94 25.29
C GLY A 84 -2.09 -16.46 25.68
N ASN A 85 -2.52 -16.23 26.92
CA ASN A 85 -2.84 -14.91 27.49
C ASN A 85 -1.63 -14.17 28.10
N LYS A 86 -0.38 -14.57 27.78
CA LYS A 86 0.84 -13.89 28.27
C LYS A 86 1.12 -12.60 27.50
N HIS A 87 0.22 -11.63 27.61
CA HIS A 87 0.19 -10.39 26.82
C HIS A 87 1.46 -9.54 26.93
N SER A 88 2.05 -9.42 28.11
CA SER A 88 3.33 -8.71 28.30
C SER A 88 4.49 -9.39 27.57
N GLN A 89 4.53 -10.72 27.57
CA GLN A 89 5.56 -11.47 26.86
C GLN A 89 5.37 -11.37 25.34
N ARG A 90 4.13 -11.44 24.87
CA ARG A 90 3.76 -11.22 23.47
C ARG A 90 4.25 -9.85 22.97
N ALA A 91 3.94 -8.78 23.69
CA ALA A 91 4.37 -7.44 23.33
C ALA A 91 5.90 -7.31 23.21
N LYS A 92 6.65 -7.93 24.14
CA LYS A 92 8.13 -7.95 24.12
C LYS A 92 8.67 -8.68 22.89
N ILE A 93 8.14 -9.85 22.57
CA ILE A 93 8.60 -10.65 21.42
C ILE A 93 8.29 -9.90 20.12
N VAL A 94 7.08 -9.35 19.96
CA VAL A 94 6.74 -8.52 18.79
C VAL A 94 7.73 -7.36 18.67
N ALA A 95 8.00 -6.62 19.75
CA ALA A 95 8.94 -5.51 19.72
C ALA A 95 10.38 -5.93 19.34
N GLU A 96 10.86 -7.07 19.84
CA GLU A 96 12.20 -7.56 19.47
C GLU A 96 12.29 -8.01 18.00
N LEU A 97 11.22 -8.62 17.47
CA LEU A 97 11.13 -8.97 16.05
C LEU A 97 11.21 -7.75 15.14
N LEU A 98 10.70 -6.59 15.56
CA LEU A 98 10.77 -5.36 14.76
C LEU A 98 12.18 -4.78 14.57
N ASN A 99 13.18 -5.29 15.31
CA ASN A 99 14.59 -4.94 15.08
C ASN A 99 15.17 -5.63 13.83
N LEU A 100 14.46 -6.59 13.24
CA LEU A 100 14.87 -7.29 12.03
C LEU A 100 14.45 -6.50 10.77
N GLU A 101 15.25 -6.61 9.71
CA GLU A 101 15.06 -5.86 8.46
C GLU A 101 14.08 -6.56 7.49
N PHE A 102 12.79 -6.58 7.86
CA PHE A 102 11.70 -7.05 7.00
C PHE A 102 10.62 -5.98 6.79
N SER A 103 9.66 -6.26 5.93
CA SER A 103 8.42 -5.50 5.76
C SER A 103 7.21 -6.42 5.89
N LEU A 104 6.05 -5.87 6.23
CA LEU A 104 4.81 -6.64 6.42
C LEU A 104 3.75 -6.22 5.41
N ILE A 105 3.03 -7.18 4.86
CA ILE A 105 1.75 -6.98 4.20
C ILE A 105 0.76 -7.92 4.87
N ILE A 106 -0.36 -7.38 5.33
CA ILE A 106 -1.30 -8.10 6.19
C ILE A 106 -2.67 -8.10 5.51
N LEU A 107 -3.31 -9.26 5.43
CA LEU A 107 -4.72 -9.38 5.10
C LEU A 107 -5.51 -9.69 6.36
N MET A 108 -6.60 -8.95 6.56
CA MET A 108 -7.54 -9.13 7.65
C MET A 108 -8.93 -9.35 7.07
N ALA A 109 -9.44 -10.57 7.17
CA ALA A 109 -10.80 -10.91 6.78
C ALA A 109 -11.70 -10.95 8.03
N ASP A 110 -12.67 -10.04 8.12
CA ASP A 110 -13.75 -10.07 9.10
C ASP A 110 -14.83 -11.02 8.58
N LYS A 111 -14.85 -12.26 9.10
CA LYS A 111 -15.81 -13.28 8.63
C LYS A 111 -17.24 -12.91 9.00
N GLN A 112 -17.46 -12.17 10.08
CA GLN A 112 -18.81 -11.77 10.49
C GLN A 112 -19.43 -10.75 9.52
N ALA A 113 -18.60 -9.98 8.82
CA ALA A 113 -19.07 -9.00 7.84
C ALA A 113 -19.54 -9.61 6.51
N PHE A 114 -19.16 -10.85 6.16
CA PHE A 114 -19.52 -11.45 4.88
C PHE A 114 -20.07 -12.87 4.93
N TYR A 115 -20.16 -13.53 6.09
CA TYR A 115 -20.57 -14.95 6.11
C TYR A 115 -22.01 -15.19 5.61
N LYS A 116 -22.91 -14.20 5.76
CA LYS A 116 -24.31 -14.36 5.34
C LYS A 116 -24.39 -14.41 3.81
N ASP A 117 -24.96 -15.49 3.30
CA ASP A 117 -25.23 -15.73 1.87
C ASP A 117 -23.99 -15.60 0.96
N SER A 118 -22.80 -15.88 1.51
CA SER A 118 -21.55 -15.78 0.75
C SER A 118 -21.08 -17.14 0.23
N PRO A 119 -20.74 -17.26 -1.06
CA PRO A 119 -20.19 -18.49 -1.63
C PRO A 119 -18.80 -18.82 -1.05
N LEU A 120 -18.14 -17.86 -0.38
CA LEU A 120 -16.87 -18.11 0.31
C LEU A 120 -17.03 -19.01 1.53
N THR A 121 -18.26 -19.24 2.01
CA THR A 121 -18.52 -20.09 3.17
C THR A 121 -18.65 -21.57 2.84
N GLU A 122 -18.82 -21.91 1.55
CA GLU A 122 -19.15 -23.26 1.11
C GLU A 122 -17.93 -24.19 1.05
N TYR A 123 -16.78 -23.67 0.55
CA TYR A 123 -15.60 -24.48 0.26
C TYR A 123 -14.31 -23.83 0.76
N LYS A 124 -13.60 -24.54 1.65
CA LYS A 124 -12.31 -24.09 2.22
C LYS A 124 -11.29 -23.69 1.16
N GLY A 125 -11.18 -24.48 0.09
CA GLY A 125 -10.23 -24.19 -0.98
C GLY A 125 -10.54 -22.90 -1.74
N THR A 126 -11.82 -22.57 -1.93
CA THR A 126 -12.25 -21.32 -2.58
C THR A 126 -11.99 -20.13 -1.66
N PHE A 127 -12.30 -20.27 -0.36
CA PHE A 127 -12.02 -19.27 0.67
C PHE A 127 -10.54 -18.89 0.70
N ILE A 128 -9.63 -19.87 0.81
CA ILE A 128 -8.19 -19.63 0.89
C ILE A 128 -7.70 -18.98 -0.40
N LYS A 129 -8.03 -19.54 -1.57
CA LYS A 129 -7.64 -18.98 -2.88
C LYS A 129 -8.05 -17.53 -3.03
N PHE A 130 -9.30 -17.22 -2.69
CA PHE A 130 -9.84 -15.86 -2.84
C PHE A 130 -9.13 -14.85 -1.93
N LEU A 131 -8.92 -15.18 -0.66
CA LEU A 131 -8.25 -14.26 0.27
C LEU A 131 -6.76 -14.12 -0.06
N HIS A 132 -6.06 -15.23 -0.30
CA HIS A 132 -4.63 -15.20 -0.62
C HIS A 132 -4.36 -14.46 -1.94
N GLN A 133 -5.24 -14.58 -2.93
CA GLN A 133 -5.12 -13.83 -4.18
C GLN A 133 -5.09 -12.30 -3.95
N GLN A 134 -5.91 -11.77 -3.03
CA GLN A 134 -5.87 -10.34 -2.70
C GLN A 134 -4.52 -9.93 -2.08
N LEU A 135 -3.96 -10.78 -1.21
CA LEU A 135 -2.63 -10.58 -0.65
C LEU A 135 -1.56 -10.60 -1.74
N TYR A 136 -1.61 -11.56 -2.66
CA TYR A 136 -0.65 -11.68 -3.76
C TYR A 136 -0.69 -10.49 -4.70
N GLU A 137 -1.88 -10.05 -5.11
CA GLU A 137 -2.06 -8.86 -5.95
C GLU A 137 -1.44 -7.61 -5.32
N SER A 138 -1.60 -7.45 -4.00
CA SER A 138 -0.91 -6.40 -3.26
C SER A 138 0.61 -6.54 -3.38
N MET A 139 1.16 -7.72 -3.06
CA MET A 139 2.61 -7.92 -3.07
C MET A 139 3.23 -7.72 -4.46
N TYR A 140 2.60 -8.20 -5.53
CA TYR A 140 3.06 -8.00 -6.89
C TYR A 140 3.13 -6.51 -7.29
N ALA A 141 2.21 -5.67 -6.78
CA ALA A 141 2.29 -4.23 -7.00
C ALA A 141 3.51 -3.59 -6.30
N PHE A 142 3.89 -4.09 -5.12
CA PHE A 142 5.06 -3.60 -4.38
C PHE A 142 6.39 -4.08 -4.95
N TYR A 143 6.47 -5.34 -5.39
CA TYR A 143 7.73 -6.03 -5.64
C TYR A 143 7.72 -6.70 -7.02
N PRO A 144 8.43 -6.14 -8.03
CA PRO A 144 8.53 -6.72 -9.37
C PRO A 144 9.32 -8.05 -9.41
N LYS A 145 10.24 -8.24 -8.45
CA LYS A 145 10.98 -9.49 -8.23
C LYS A 145 10.61 -10.11 -6.90
N LEU A 146 9.76 -11.14 -6.93
CA LEU A 146 9.18 -11.72 -5.72
C LEU A 146 9.09 -13.24 -5.80
N LYS A 147 9.72 -13.92 -4.83
CA LYS A 147 9.41 -15.30 -4.49
C LYS A 147 8.40 -15.33 -3.34
N ILE A 148 7.32 -16.08 -3.50
CA ILE A 148 6.35 -16.33 -2.42
C ILE A 148 6.61 -17.72 -1.86
N VAL A 149 6.66 -17.83 -0.53
CA VAL A 149 6.83 -19.09 0.20
C VAL A 149 5.72 -19.19 1.24
N GLU A 150 4.82 -20.15 1.08
CA GLU A 150 3.79 -20.44 2.08
C GLU A 150 4.22 -21.54 3.05
N GLU A 151 3.72 -21.46 4.28
CA GLU A 151 3.73 -22.61 5.19
C GLU A 151 2.99 -23.80 4.54
N GLU A 152 3.49 -25.01 4.73
CA GLU A 152 2.80 -26.22 4.29
C GLU A 152 1.51 -26.47 5.07
N TYR A 153 0.39 -26.60 4.36
CA TYR A 153 -0.88 -27.04 4.92
C TYR A 153 -1.70 -27.85 3.92
N GLY A 154 -2.70 -28.57 4.42
CA GLY A 154 -3.60 -29.38 3.58
C GLY A 154 -2.93 -30.64 3.01
N THR A 155 -3.58 -31.26 2.02
CA THR A 155 -3.03 -32.44 1.34
C THR A 155 -2.07 -32.05 0.22
N SER A 156 -1.21 -32.97 -0.20
CA SER A 156 -0.31 -32.76 -1.34
C SER A 156 -1.08 -32.44 -2.64
N GLU A 157 -2.27 -33.02 -2.85
CA GLU A 157 -3.09 -32.65 -4.02
C GLU A 157 -3.61 -31.21 -3.94
N PHE A 158 -4.02 -30.77 -2.75
CA PHE A 158 -4.44 -29.39 -2.53
C PHE A 158 -3.29 -28.42 -2.84
N GLN A 159 -2.10 -28.69 -2.30
CA GLN A 159 -0.91 -27.85 -2.52
C GLN A 159 -0.50 -27.79 -3.99
N ALA A 160 -0.51 -28.91 -4.70
CA ALA A 160 -0.23 -28.94 -6.14
C ALA A 160 -1.28 -28.13 -6.94
N GLY A 161 -2.56 -28.27 -6.59
CA GLY A 161 -3.65 -27.51 -7.19
C GLY A 161 -3.59 -26.02 -6.88
N PHE A 162 -3.16 -25.64 -5.68
CA PHE A 162 -2.99 -24.25 -5.26
C PHE A 162 -1.78 -23.61 -5.94
N ARG A 163 -0.63 -24.29 -6.02
CA ARG A 163 0.53 -23.84 -6.81
C ARG A 163 0.14 -23.57 -8.27
N SER A 164 -0.64 -24.45 -8.87
CA SER A 164 -1.18 -24.28 -10.23
C SER A 164 -2.17 -23.13 -10.34
N TYR A 165 -2.92 -22.84 -9.28
CA TYR A 165 -3.78 -21.66 -9.20
C TYR A 165 -2.96 -20.37 -9.14
N VAL A 166 -1.97 -20.28 -8.25
CA VAL A 166 -1.14 -19.07 -8.10
C VAL A 166 -0.38 -18.76 -9.39
N ARG A 167 0.23 -19.77 -10.03
CA ARG A 167 0.95 -19.59 -11.30
C ARG A 167 0.07 -19.06 -12.44
N ARG A 168 -1.23 -19.37 -12.43
CA ARG A 168 -2.20 -18.89 -13.44
C ARG A 168 -2.76 -17.50 -13.14
N ASN A 169 -2.80 -17.09 -11.87
CA ASN A 169 -3.41 -15.83 -11.45
C ASN A 169 -2.39 -14.74 -11.06
N ARG A 170 -1.08 -15.03 -11.14
CA ARG A 170 -0.03 -14.02 -11.04
C ARG A 170 0.08 -13.20 -12.34
N PRO A 171 0.67 -11.98 -12.30
CA PRO A 171 0.89 -11.21 -13.51
C PRO A 171 1.69 -11.99 -14.56
N ALA A 172 1.40 -11.72 -15.83
CA ALA A 172 2.07 -12.39 -16.94
C ALA A 172 3.58 -12.07 -16.91
N PRO A 173 4.45 -13.08 -17.07
CA PRO A 173 5.88 -12.86 -17.17
C PRO A 173 6.23 -11.88 -18.29
N ASN A 174 6.99 -10.84 -17.98
CA ASN A 174 7.51 -9.88 -18.95
C ASN A 174 8.97 -9.52 -18.62
N LEU A 175 9.56 -8.59 -19.38
CA LEU A 175 10.97 -8.19 -19.20
C LEU A 175 11.26 -7.49 -17.86
N PHE A 176 10.22 -7.06 -17.16
CA PHE A 176 10.30 -6.20 -15.97
C PHE A 176 9.66 -6.87 -14.73
N ASN A 177 9.41 -8.18 -14.77
CA ASN A 177 8.95 -8.92 -13.60
C ASN A 177 9.53 -10.33 -13.52
N GLU A 178 9.70 -10.81 -12.28
CA GLU A 178 10.17 -12.16 -11.98
C GLU A 178 9.45 -12.68 -10.74
N TYR A 179 8.64 -13.71 -10.94
CA TYR A 179 7.83 -14.29 -9.87
C TYR A 179 8.09 -15.77 -9.71
N ASP A 180 8.16 -16.22 -8.46
CA ASP A 180 8.24 -17.64 -8.09
C ASP A 180 7.31 -17.96 -6.91
N PHE A 181 6.93 -19.23 -6.76
CA PHE A 181 6.04 -19.70 -5.71
C PHE A 181 6.45 -21.08 -5.22
N ASP A 182 6.61 -21.22 -3.90
CA ASP A 182 6.97 -22.46 -3.23
C ASP A 182 6.27 -22.65 -1.87
N TYR A 183 6.48 -23.82 -1.28
CA TYR A 183 6.08 -24.14 0.08
C TYR A 183 7.30 -24.41 0.96
N VAL A 184 7.14 -24.27 2.27
CA VAL A 184 8.14 -24.65 3.27
C VAL A 184 7.47 -25.18 4.53
N ASP A 185 8.09 -26.16 5.17
CA ASP A 185 7.72 -26.57 6.51
C ASP A 185 8.13 -25.47 7.52
N SER A 186 7.24 -25.07 8.42
CA SER A 186 7.55 -24.03 9.40
C SER A 186 8.70 -24.41 10.34
N ARG A 187 9.03 -25.69 10.48
CA ARG A 187 10.22 -26.15 11.22
C ARG A 187 11.53 -25.80 10.52
N ASP A 188 11.49 -25.60 9.20
CA ASP A 188 12.66 -25.37 8.36
C ASP A 188 12.89 -23.87 8.06
N SER A 189 11.97 -22.98 8.45
CA SER A 189 12.15 -21.52 8.33
C SER A 189 11.60 -20.77 9.54
N HIS A 190 12.49 -20.06 10.25
CA HIS A 190 12.09 -19.19 11.35
C HIS A 190 11.35 -17.95 10.86
N ILE A 191 11.58 -17.50 9.61
CA ILE A 191 10.86 -16.35 9.05
C ILE A 191 9.36 -16.68 8.87
N VAL A 192 9.00 -17.90 8.47
CA VAL A 192 7.59 -18.34 8.47
C VAL A 192 7.00 -18.29 9.88
N GLN A 193 7.76 -18.72 10.89
CA GLN A 193 7.31 -18.64 12.28
C GLN A 193 7.12 -17.19 12.76
N ILE A 194 7.90 -16.22 12.24
CA ILE A 194 7.64 -14.78 12.46
C ILE A 194 6.28 -14.40 11.89
N ALA A 195 5.96 -14.84 10.67
CA ALA A 195 4.67 -14.57 10.04
C ALA A 195 3.50 -15.15 10.86
N ASP A 196 3.61 -16.40 11.33
CA ASP A 196 2.62 -17.04 12.20
C ASP A 196 2.46 -16.24 13.51
N PHE A 197 3.57 -15.88 14.14
CA PHE A 197 3.56 -15.19 15.41
C PHE A 197 2.90 -13.81 15.32
N ILE A 198 3.17 -13.06 14.25
CA ILE A 198 2.55 -11.76 13.99
C ILE A 198 1.06 -11.93 13.67
N ALA A 199 0.70 -12.83 12.74
CA ALA A 199 -0.70 -13.10 12.39
C ALA A 199 -1.52 -13.48 13.62
N GLY A 200 -1.01 -14.40 14.44
CA GLY A 200 -1.66 -14.83 15.66
C GLY A 200 -1.69 -13.76 16.76
N SER A 201 -0.70 -12.87 16.82
CA SER A 201 -0.73 -11.75 17.77
C SER A 201 -1.75 -10.69 17.38
N ILE A 202 -1.95 -10.46 16.08
CA ILE A 202 -3.01 -9.60 15.55
C ILE A 202 -4.38 -10.21 15.87
N LEU A 203 -4.57 -11.50 15.56
CA LEU A 203 -5.84 -12.19 15.86
C LEU A 203 -6.16 -12.18 17.37
N GLN A 204 -5.14 -12.34 18.22
CA GLN A 204 -5.31 -12.26 19.67
C GLN A 204 -5.83 -10.89 20.12
N HIS A 205 -5.30 -9.79 19.55
CA HIS A 205 -5.79 -8.44 19.86
C HIS A 205 -7.23 -8.22 19.39
N VAL A 206 -7.57 -8.73 18.21
CA VAL A 206 -8.95 -8.65 17.69
C VAL A 206 -9.94 -9.44 18.55
N THR A 207 -9.49 -10.49 19.24
CA THR A 207 -10.34 -11.37 20.05
C THR A 207 -10.37 -10.95 21.53
N ASP A 208 -9.30 -10.35 22.04
CA ASP A 208 -9.15 -9.92 23.43
C ASP A 208 -8.56 -8.51 23.47
N ASP A 209 -9.39 -7.52 23.81
CA ASP A 209 -9.00 -6.10 23.90
C ASP A 209 -7.87 -5.84 24.91
N LYS A 210 -7.57 -6.78 25.82
CA LYS A 210 -6.43 -6.68 26.76
C LYS A 210 -5.11 -7.08 26.12
N ALA A 211 -5.14 -7.81 25.01
CA ALA A 211 -3.93 -8.17 24.30
C ALA A 211 -3.32 -6.93 23.63
N PRO A 212 -1.99 -6.88 23.47
CA PRO A 212 -1.33 -5.73 22.88
C PRO A 212 -1.77 -5.52 21.44
N ASP A 213 -1.97 -4.27 21.04
CA ASP A 213 -2.27 -3.90 19.66
C ASP A 213 -1.05 -4.14 18.75
N ALA A 214 -0.93 -5.39 18.29
CA ALA A 214 0.17 -5.84 17.46
C ALA A 214 0.23 -5.10 16.12
N LEU A 215 -0.92 -4.67 15.57
CA LEU A 215 -0.95 -3.87 14.33
C LEU A 215 -0.28 -2.52 14.54
N LYS A 216 -0.61 -1.83 15.64
CA LYS A 216 -0.02 -0.55 15.98
C LYS A 216 1.47 -0.67 16.33
N ILE A 217 1.86 -1.71 17.07
CA ILE A 217 3.27 -1.99 17.38
C ILE A 217 4.07 -2.19 16.09
N CYS A 218 3.54 -2.99 15.14
CA CYS A 218 4.17 -3.28 13.86
C CYS A 218 4.07 -2.15 12.82
N GLY A 219 3.39 -1.04 13.12
CA GLY A 219 2.98 -0.02 12.14
C GLY A 219 4.11 0.55 11.26
N SER A 220 5.34 0.62 11.78
CA SER A 220 6.51 1.10 11.03
C SER A 220 7.01 0.13 9.96
N LYS A 221 6.73 -1.17 10.10
CA LYS A 221 7.12 -2.23 9.17
C LYS A 221 6.01 -2.58 8.17
N ILE A 222 4.77 -2.18 8.44
CA ILE A 222 3.60 -2.48 7.59
C ILE A 222 3.60 -1.59 6.35
N ARG A 223 3.51 -2.22 5.17
CA ARG A 223 3.37 -1.58 3.87
C ARG A 223 1.90 -1.40 3.48
N GLU A 224 1.08 -2.39 3.76
CA GLU A 224 -0.36 -2.37 3.48
C GLU A 224 -1.12 -3.30 4.44
N ILE A 225 -2.33 -2.89 4.79
CA ILE A 225 -3.34 -3.74 5.46
C ILE A 225 -4.52 -3.86 4.51
N ILE A 226 -4.79 -5.08 4.06
CA ILE A 226 -5.88 -5.42 3.15
C ILE A 226 -7.05 -5.87 4.02
N ARG A 227 -8.12 -5.09 4.06
CA ARG A 227 -9.33 -5.44 4.80
C ARG A 227 -10.34 -6.11 3.86
N PHE A 228 -10.84 -7.27 4.27
CA PHE A 228 -11.92 -7.96 3.58
C PHE A 228 -13.10 -8.19 4.53
N PRO A 229 -14.32 -7.75 4.17
CA PRO A 229 -14.67 -6.91 3.03
C PRO A 229 -14.01 -5.53 3.16
N LYS A 230 -13.91 -4.79 2.06
CA LYS A 230 -13.40 -3.41 2.11
C LYS A 230 -14.26 -2.60 3.06
N GLN A 231 -13.67 -2.15 4.17
CA GLN A 231 -14.34 -1.30 5.15
C GLN A 231 -14.16 0.16 4.72
N ILE A 232 -15.26 0.88 4.53
CA ILE A 232 -15.24 2.34 4.45
C ILE A 232 -15.13 2.82 5.89
N VAL A 233 -13.95 3.31 6.30
CA VAL A 233 -13.75 3.84 7.64
C VAL A 233 -14.65 5.08 7.81
N PRO A 234 -15.58 5.10 8.78
CA PRO A 234 -16.40 6.29 9.01
C PRO A 234 -15.51 7.46 9.44
N TYR A 235 -15.69 8.62 8.80
CA TYR A 235 -15.00 9.85 9.20
C TYR A 235 -15.40 10.23 10.64
N THR A 236 -14.43 10.57 11.48
CA THR A 236 -14.68 11.04 12.85
C THR A 236 -14.50 12.56 12.88
N ALA A 237 -15.60 13.30 12.95
CA ALA A 237 -15.57 14.76 12.86
C ALA A 237 -14.80 15.41 14.03
N GLY A 238 -13.85 16.29 13.72
CA GLY A 238 -13.17 17.13 14.71
C GLY A 238 -14.09 18.24 15.26
N ALA A 239 -13.73 18.84 16.39
CA ALA A 239 -14.57 19.78 17.16
C ALA A 239 -15.06 21.05 16.40
N ASN A 240 -14.51 21.34 15.21
CA ASN A 240 -14.89 22.49 14.36
C ASN A 240 -15.40 22.06 12.95
N ALA A 241 -15.66 20.77 12.74
CA ALA A 241 -16.11 20.23 11.46
C ALA A 241 -17.59 20.55 11.21
N ASN A 242 -17.95 20.82 9.95
CA ASN A 242 -19.33 20.60 9.50
C ASN A 242 -19.41 19.11 9.11
N PRO A 243 -19.92 18.22 9.99
CA PRO A 243 -19.63 16.78 9.91
C PRO A 243 -20.10 16.14 8.60
N SER A 244 -21.18 16.67 8.03
CA SER A 244 -21.79 16.16 6.80
C SER A 244 -20.89 16.35 5.57
N PHE A 245 -20.23 17.49 5.43
CA PHE A 245 -19.38 17.76 4.25
C PHE A 245 -18.02 17.10 4.36
N ASP A 246 -17.41 17.07 5.54
CA ASP A 246 -16.12 16.41 5.72
C ASP A 246 -16.19 14.91 5.44
N GLN A 247 -17.26 14.24 5.92
CA GLN A 247 -17.49 12.83 5.62
C GLN A 247 -17.64 12.59 4.11
N GLN A 248 -18.37 13.46 3.40
CA GLN A 248 -18.53 13.36 1.95
C GLN A 248 -17.20 13.58 1.20
N ILE A 249 -16.40 14.56 1.64
CA ILE A 249 -15.06 14.82 1.06
C ILE A 249 -14.17 13.60 1.23
N TYR A 250 -14.13 13.04 2.43
CA TYR A 250 -13.30 11.89 2.71
C TYR A 250 -13.74 10.66 1.90
N ALA A 251 -15.04 10.35 1.90
CA ALA A 251 -15.59 9.24 1.13
C ALA A 251 -15.30 9.39 -0.38
N LEU A 252 -15.43 10.60 -0.93
CA LEU A 252 -15.10 10.87 -2.33
C LEU A 252 -13.60 10.70 -2.60
N ALA A 253 -12.74 11.21 -1.72
CA ALA A 253 -11.30 11.14 -1.89
C ALA A 253 -10.78 9.70 -1.82
N ASP A 254 -11.28 8.93 -0.84
CA ASP A 254 -11.02 7.50 -0.69
C ASP A 254 -11.48 6.72 -1.94
N GLN A 255 -12.72 6.96 -2.39
CA GLN A 255 -13.28 6.32 -3.56
C GLN A 255 -12.50 6.65 -4.84
N CYS A 256 -12.12 7.92 -5.05
CA CYS A 256 -11.31 8.31 -6.21
C CYS A 256 -9.95 7.60 -6.22
N ALA A 257 -9.26 7.54 -5.08
CA ALA A 257 -7.98 6.87 -4.97
C ALA A 257 -8.12 5.34 -5.19
N ALA A 258 -9.10 4.71 -4.53
CA ALA A 258 -9.38 3.29 -4.68
C ALA A 258 -9.76 2.91 -6.11
N THR A 259 -10.57 3.75 -6.77
CA THR A 259 -10.97 3.56 -8.17
C THR A 259 -9.77 3.67 -9.11
N TYR A 260 -8.87 4.64 -8.88
CA TYR A 260 -7.65 4.75 -9.66
C TYR A 260 -6.77 3.50 -9.52
N ILE A 261 -6.59 3.00 -8.29
CA ILE A 261 -5.80 1.79 -8.02
C ILE A 261 -6.39 0.59 -8.75
N ASP A 262 -7.70 0.35 -8.63
CA ASP A 262 -8.35 -0.82 -9.23
C ASP A 262 -8.32 -0.80 -10.76
N ARG A 263 -8.54 0.38 -11.38
CA ARG A 263 -8.47 0.54 -12.84
C ARG A 263 -7.08 0.29 -13.41
N ASN A 264 -6.04 0.51 -12.63
CA ASN A 264 -4.65 0.47 -13.09
C ASN A 264 -3.85 -0.71 -12.51
N LYS A 265 -4.47 -1.63 -11.77
CA LYS A 265 -3.77 -2.71 -11.04
C LYS A 265 -2.99 -3.70 -11.92
N HIS A 266 -3.30 -3.75 -13.21
CA HIS A 266 -2.64 -4.60 -14.20
C HIS A 266 -1.80 -3.81 -15.21
N ALA A 267 -1.54 -2.53 -14.94
CA ALA A 267 -0.65 -1.74 -15.78
C ALA A 267 0.80 -2.18 -15.59
N ASP A 268 1.49 -2.44 -16.70
CA ASP A 268 2.91 -2.82 -16.71
C ASP A 268 3.85 -1.61 -16.63
N GLU A 269 3.31 -0.39 -16.72
CA GLU A 269 4.11 0.84 -16.67
C GLU A 269 4.58 1.16 -15.25
N GLU A 270 5.90 1.27 -15.07
CA GLU A 270 6.53 1.61 -13.79
C GLU A 270 5.99 2.92 -13.20
N GLU A 271 5.77 3.96 -14.02
CA GLU A 271 5.18 5.22 -13.54
C GLU A 271 3.78 5.01 -12.92
N ILE A 272 2.95 4.17 -13.54
CA ILE A 272 1.60 3.85 -13.04
C ILE A 272 1.70 3.05 -11.74
N ARG A 273 2.63 2.08 -11.67
CA ARG A 273 2.91 1.32 -10.44
C ARG A 273 3.32 2.26 -9.29
N LEU A 274 4.20 3.23 -9.53
CA LEU A 274 4.60 4.21 -8.51
C LEU A 274 3.44 5.11 -8.07
N ARG A 275 2.52 5.47 -8.96
CA ARG A 275 1.29 6.19 -8.61
C ARG A 275 0.40 5.35 -7.68
N ILE A 276 0.25 4.06 -7.97
CA ILE A 276 -0.48 3.13 -7.10
C ILE A 276 0.18 3.05 -5.72
N LEU A 277 1.51 2.86 -5.66
CA LEU A 277 2.24 2.79 -4.39
C LEU A 277 2.14 4.08 -3.57
N PHE A 278 2.21 5.23 -4.24
CA PHE A 278 1.98 6.53 -3.62
C PHE A 278 0.59 6.61 -2.97
N LEU A 279 -0.47 6.26 -3.71
CA LEU A 279 -1.83 6.27 -3.18
C LEU A 279 -2.04 5.27 -2.05
N LYS A 280 -1.52 4.04 -2.20
CA LYS A 280 -1.57 3.02 -1.14
C LYS A 280 -0.95 3.52 0.16
N ARG A 281 0.17 4.25 0.08
CA ARG A 281 0.77 4.87 1.29
C ARG A 281 -0.13 5.93 1.90
N LEU A 282 -0.70 6.84 1.09
CA LEU A 282 -1.57 7.90 1.62
C LEU A 282 -2.83 7.32 2.27
N LEU A 283 -3.46 6.33 1.62
CA LEU A 283 -4.61 5.60 2.16
C LEU A 283 -4.24 4.86 3.45
N PHE A 284 -3.10 4.17 3.47
CA PHE A 284 -2.63 3.46 4.67
C PHE A 284 -2.52 4.41 5.87
N THR A 285 -1.93 5.59 5.68
CA THR A 285 -1.81 6.60 6.74
C THR A 285 -3.18 7.12 7.18
N ALA A 286 -4.07 7.44 6.25
CA ALA A 286 -5.40 7.93 6.57
C ALA A 286 -6.25 6.89 7.32
N HIS A 287 -6.16 5.61 6.92
CA HIS A 287 -6.97 4.52 7.47
C HIS A 287 -6.47 4.00 8.82
N ASN A 288 -5.15 3.97 9.03
CA ASN A 288 -4.57 3.19 10.13
C ASN A 288 -3.68 4.01 11.07
N ILE A 289 -3.24 5.21 10.69
CA ILE A 289 -2.34 6.03 11.54
C ILE A 289 -3.09 7.24 12.07
N SER A 290 -3.49 8.14 11.17
CA SER A 290 -4.28 9.33 11.50
C SER A 290 -4.80 9.96 10.21
N ASP A 291 -6.09 10.31 10.23
CA ASP A 291 -6.76 11.10 9.21
C ASP A 291 -6.24 12.54 9.09
N SER A 292 -5.46 13.03 10.06
CA SER A 292 -4.94 14.39 10.10
C SER A 292 -3.49 14.51 9.58
N LEU A 293 -2.77 13.39 9.52
CA LEU A 293 -1.33 13.38 9.28
C LEU A 293 -0.98 13.60 7.79
N TYR A 294 -0.05 14.52 7.54
CA TYR A 294 0.59 14.68 6.25
C TYR A 294 1.86 13.83 6.18
N ILE A 295 2.12 13.22 5.02
CA ILE A 295 3.35 12.49 4.77
C ILE A 295 4.34 13.40 4.04
N HIS A 296 5.50 13.62 4.64
CA HIS A 296 6.55 14.45 4.06
C HIS A 296 7.02 13.90 2.71
N SER A 297 7.29 14.79 1.75
CA SER A 297 7.74 14.39 0.42
C SER A 297 9.05 13.60 0.43
N SER A 298 9.96 13.88 1.38
CA SER A 298 11.20 13.12 1.56
C SER A 298 10.95 11.67 1.96
N GLU A 299 9.94 11.41 2.80
CA GLU A 299 9.55 10.05 3.19
C GLU A 299 8.97 9.28 2.00
N LEU A 300 8.07 9.92 1.23
CA LEU A 300 7.49 9.32 0.03
C LEU A 300 8.56 9.04 -1.03
N ILE A 301 9.48 9.98 -1.24
CA ILE A 301 10.61 9.81 -2.15
C ILE A 301 11.48 8.63 -1.74
N ARG A 302 11.85 8.54 -0.45
CA ARG A 302 12.68 7.45 0.06
C ARG A 302 11.99 6.11 -0.16
N MET A 303 10.72 6.01 0.23
CA MET A 303 9.93 4.78 0.11
C MET A 303 9.78 4.36 -1.36
N LEU A 304 9.38 5.27 -2.25
CA LEU A 304 9.22 4.95 -3.68
C LEU A 304 10.56 4.59 -4.32
N SER A 305 11.64 5.30 -3.99
CA SER A 305 12.98 4.97 -4.51
C SER A 305 13.46 3.59 -4.05
N THR A 306 13.12 3.14 -2.83
CA THR A 306 13.48 1.78 -2.38
C THR A 306 12.68 0.66 -3.04
N LEU A 307 11.56 1.01 -3.68
CA LEU A 307 10.62 0.09 -4.32
C LEU A 307 10.64 0.22 -5.85
N SER A 308 11.46 1.11 -6.41
CA SER A 308 11.47 1.48 -7.82
C SER A 308 12.86 1.33 -8.43
N GLU A 309 12.85 1.15 -9.74
CA GLU A 309 14.02 1.27 -10.60
C GLU A 309 14.40 2.72 -10.88
N VAL A 310 13.47 3.65 -10.72
CA VAL A 310 13.77 5.05 -11.01
C VAL A 310 14.07 5.75 -9.70
N LYS A 311 15.20 6.46 -9.66
CA LYS A 311 15.49 7.37 -8.54
C LYS A 311 14.42 8.46 -8.52
N VAL A 312 13.51 8.37 -7.55
CA VAL A 312 12.41 9.33 -7.43
C VAL A 312 12.96 10.62 -6.85
N THR A 313 13.05 11.68 -7.66
CA THR A 313 13.38 13.03 -7.20
C THR A 313 12.13 13.80 -6.78
N ARG A 314 12.28 14.99 -6.17
CA ARG A 314 11.14 15.87 -5.88
C ARG A 314 10.39 16.27 -7.15
N GLU A 315 11.12 16.58 -8.22
CA GLU A 315 10.53 16.93 -9.51
C GLU A 315 9.79 15.75 -10.14
N TYR A 316 10.37 14.55 -10.06
CA TYR A 316 9.73 13.32 -10.52
C TYR A 316 8.43 13.05 -9.75
N LEU A 317 8.47 13.12 -8.41
CA LEU A 317 7.28 12.95 -7.57
C LEU A 317 6.16 13.92 -7.98
N TYR A 318 6.48 15.18 -8.22
CA TYR A 318 5.47 16.15 -8.63
C TYR A 318 4.95 15.88 -10.06
N ARG A 319 5.84 15.81 -11.05
CA ARG A 319 5.47 15.79 -12.48
C ARG A 319 4.98 14.44 -12.98
N ARG A 320 5.52 13.35 -12.45
CA ARG A 320 5.22 11.98 -12.94
C ARG A 320 4.23 11.24 -12.05
N ILE A 321 4.04 11.67 -10.80
CA ILE A 321 3.14 11.01 -9.84
C ILE A 321 1.96 11.91 -9.48
N VAL A 322 2.20 13.03 -8.79
CA VAL A 322 1.12 13.83 -8.21
C VAL A 322 0.27 14.55 -9.27
N ALA A 323 0.88 15.20 -10.25
CA ALA A 323 0.13 15.93 -11.28
C ALA A 323 -0.75 14.98 -12.12
N PRO A 324 -0.24 13.86 -12.68
CA PRO A 324 -1.07 12.90 -13.41
C PRO A 324 -2.20 12.29 -12.58
N LEU A 325 -1.98 12.05 -11.27
CA LEU A 325 -3.03 11.58 -10.37
C LEU A 325 -4.16 12.60 -10.22
N ARG A 326 -3.83 13.89 -10.10
CA ARG A 326 -4.83 14.97 -10.04
C ARG A 326 -5.57 15.14 -11.36
N ASP A 327 -4.84 15.08 -12.47
CA ASP A 327 -5.42 15.15 -13.81
C ASP A 327 -6.39 13.97 -14.07
N ALA A 328 -6.12 12.81 -13.47
CA ALA A 328 -7.00 11.65 -13.46
C ALA A 328 -8.18 11.75 -12.46
N GLY A 329 -8.36 12.88 -11.77
CA GLY A 329 -9.45 13.13 -10.84
C GLY A 329 -9.25 12.60 -9.43
N VAL A 330 -8.02 12.20 -9.05
CA VAL A 330 -7.73 11.76 -7.68
C VAL A 330 -7.52 12.97 -6.77
N LEU A 331 -8.27 13.00 -5.65
CA LEU A 331 -8.18 14.08 -4.67
C LEU A 331 -6.98 13.86 -3.76
N ILE A 332 -5.98 14.76 -3.87
CA ILE A 332 -4.76 14.75 -3.05
C ILE A 332 -4.54 16.15 -2.49
N ALA A 333 -4.58 16.29 -1.17
CA ALA A 333 -4.23 17.53 -0.51
C ALA A 333 -2.71 17.66 -0.42
N SER A 334 -2.19 18.83 -0.78
CA SER A 334 -0.80 19.22 -0.56
C SER A 334 -0.72 20.37 0.43
N SER A 335 0.30 20.35 1.27
CA SER A 335 0.69 21.49 2.09
C SER A 335 2.22 21.56 2.19
N ALA A 336 2.75 22.55 2.91
CA ALA A 336 4.17 22.58 3.28
C ALA A 336 4.60 21.33 4.08
N GLN A 337 3.66 20.64 4.73
CA GLN A 337 3.91 19.43 5.50
C GLN A 337 3.99 18.18 4.60
N GLY A 338 3.52 18.23 3.36
CA GLY A 338 3.59 17.12 2.40
C GLY A 338 2.25 16.80 1.76
N TYR A 339 1.94 15.50 1.65
CA TYR A 339 0.74 15.01 0.94
C TYR A 339 -0.14 14.14 1.85
N LYS A 340 -1.45 14.17 1.61
CA LYS A 340 -2.42 13.25 2.24
C LYS A 340 -3.68 13.08 1.38
N ILE A 341 -4.47 12.05 1.68
CA ILE A 341 -5.87 11.99 1.25
C ILE A 341 -6.65 13.05 2.07
N PRO A 342 -7.34 14.01 1.43
CA PRO A 342 -8.11 15.00 2.15
C PRO A 342 -9.24 14.34 2.92
N THR A 343 -9.37 14.67 4.21
CA THR A 343 -10.40 14.11 5.08
C THR A 343 -11.44 15.14 5.51
N CYS A 344 -11.16 16.43 5.26
CA CYS A 344 -12.05 17.53 5.63
C CYS A 344 -11.91 18.73 4.70
N VAL A 345 -12.84 19.68 4.80
CA VAL A 345 -12.82 20.95 4.06
C VAL A 345 -11.52 21.74 4.30
N LYS A 346 -10.96 21.69 5.52
CA LYS A 346 -9.71 22.38 5.87
C LYS A 346 -8.53 21.88 5.03
N ASP A 347 -8.47 20.60 4.69
CA ASP A 347 -7.40 20.06 3.84
C ASP A 347 -7.50 20.59 2.41
N ILE A 348 -8.72 20.74 1.90
CA ILE A 348 -8.97 21.35 0.59
C ILE A 348 -8.52 22.82 0.61
N TYR A 349 -8.87 23.57 1.66
CA TYR A 349 -8.37 24.95 1.81
C TYR A 349 -6.85 25.02 1.92
N ALA A 350 -6.21 24.10 2.64
CA ALA A 350 -4.75 24.06 2.74
C ALA A 350 -4.10 23.90 1.36
N TYR A 351 -4.63 23.00 0.53
CA TYR A 351 -4.19 22.81 -0.85
C TYR A 351 -4.42 24.04 -1.73
N ILE A 352 -5.63 24.62 -1.68
CA ILE A 352 -5.97 25.82 -2.46
C ILE A 352 -5.08 26.98 -2.06
N ASN A 353 -4.91 27.24 -0.76
CA ASN A 353 -4.08 28.36 -0.27
C ASN A 353 -2.61 28.21 -0.66
N GLN A 354 -2.05 26.99 -0.58
CA GLN A 354 -0.70 26.74 -1.06
C GLN A 354 -0.57 27.01 -2.56
N THR A 355 -1.54 26.56 -3.35
CA THR A 355 -1.54 26.73 -4.81
C THR A 355 -1.71 28.20 -5.19
N SER A 356 -2.64 28.91 -4.56
CA SER A 356 -2.87 30.35 -4.74
C SER A 356 -1.64 31.18 -4.38
N GLY A 357 -0.89 30.79 -3.35
CA GLY A 357 0.38 31.42 -2.98
C GLY A 357 1.47 31.30 -4.05
N ILE A 358 1.41 30.29 -4.93
CA ILE A 358 2.35 30.09 -6.03
C ILE A 358 1.82 30.74 -7.32
N VAL A 359 0.57 30.44 -7.68
CA VAL A 359 -0.05 30.88 -8.94
C VAL A 359 -0.34 32.38 -8.93
N GLY A 360 -0.79 32.95 -7.81
CA GLY A 360 -1.12 34.37 -7.69
C GLY A 360 0.05 35.30 -8.06
N PRO A 361 1.25 35.14 -7.47
CA PRO A 361 2.42 35.91 -7.86
C PRO A 361 2.84 35.70 -9.33
N MET A 362 2.66 34.50 -9.88
CA MET A 362 2.97 34.22 -11.29
C MET A 362 2.01 34.98 -12.23
N LEU A 363 0.70 34.92 -11.98
CA LEU A 363 -0.30 35.66 -12.75
C LEU A 363 -0.07 37.17 -12.62
N SER A 364 0.21 37.69 -11.43
CA SER A 364 0.49 39.12 -11.23
C SER A 364 1.72 39.61 -12.02
N ARG A 365 2.76 38.77 -12.17
CA ARG A 365 3.93 39.11 -12.99
C ARG A 365 3.58 39.16 -14.49
N ILE A 366 2.76 38.23 -14.96
CA ILE A 366 2.27 38.21 -16.34
C ILE A 366 1.41 39.46 -16.59
N GLU A 367 0.49 39.78 -15.69
CA GLU A 367 -0.37 40.97 -15.79
C GLU A 367 0.45 42.28 -15.88
N LYS A 368 1.48 42.42 -15.04
CA LYS A 368 2.39 43.58 -15.10
C LYS A 368 3.13 43.68 -16.43
N CYS A 369 3.58 42.55 -16.98
CA CYS A 369 4.22 42.50 -18.30
C CYS A 369 3.25 42.97 -19.39
N LEU A 370 2.03 42.42 -19.40
CA LEU A 370 0.98 42.79 -20.36
C LEU A 370 0.66 44.29 -20.30
N LYS A 371 0.44 44.85 -19.09
CA LYS A 371 0.17 46.28 -18.89
C LYS A 371 1.32 47.19 -19.37
N GLN A 372 2.57 46.75 -19.23
CA GLN A 372 3.72 47.51 -19.72
C GLN A 372 3.78 47.55 -21.25
N ILE A 373 3.46 46.43 -21.90
CA ILE A 373 3.46 46.32 -23.36
C ILE A 373 2.27 47.09 -23.94
N GLU A 374 1.08 46.95 -23.36
CA GLU A 374 -0.11 47.71 -23.74
C GLU A 374 0.18 49.23 -23.68
N LYS A 375 0.78 49.70 -22.58
CA LYS A 375 1.18 51.11 -22.42
C LYS A 375 2.20 51.57 -23.46
N GLN A 376 3.17 50.73 -23.82
CA GLN A 376 4.21 51.10 -24.79
C GLN A 376 3.72 51.07 -26.24
N THR A 377 2.66 50.31 -26.51
CA THR A 377 2.08 50.13 -27.84
C THR A 377 0.81 50.95 -28.04
N ASP A 378 0.43 51.78 -27.07
CA ASP A 378 -0.82 52.55 -27.06
C ASP A 378 -2.06 51.66 -27.35
N GLY A 379 -2.04 50.42 -26.86
CA GLY A 379 -3.11 49.44 -27.07
C GLY A 379 -3.16 48.81 -28.47
N ALA A 380 -2.19 49.08 -29.34
CA ALA A 380 -2.16 48.52 -30.70
C ALA A 380 -1.77 47.03 -30.74
N LEU A 381 -1.24 46.48 -29.64
CA LEU A 381 -0.84 45.08 -29.52
C LEU A 381 -1.47 44.43 -28.29
N ASP A 382 -2.47 43.57 -28.51
CA ASP A 382 -2.91 42.61 -27.51
C ASP A 382 -2.19 41.27 -27.72
N ILE A 383 -1.30 40.92 -26.79
CA ILE A 383 -0.56 39.65 -26.82
C ILE A 383 -1.50 38.45 -26.61
N LEU A 384 -2.61 38.62 -25.89
CA LEU A 384 -3.52 37.54 -25.55
C LEU A 384 -4.51 37.20 -26.68
N ASP A 385 -4.49 37.96 -27.79
CA ASP A 385 -5.25 37.66 -29.01
C ASP A 385 -4.63 36.54 -29.86
N ASP A 386 -3.40 36.11 -29.54
CA ASP A 386 -2.83 34.92 -30.16
C ASP A 386 -3.67 33.66 -29.83
N PRO A 387 -4.13 32.87 -30.83
CA PRO A 387 -4.87 31.63 -30.63
C PRO A 387 -4.20 30.64 -29.65
N ALA A 388 -2.87 30.65 -29.56
CA ALA A 388 -2.11 29.81 -28.64
C ALA A 388 -2.30 30.21 -27.16
N LEU A 389 -2.70 31.45 -26.88
CA LEU A 389 -2.80 32.05 -25.53
C LEU A 389 -4.23 32.23 -25.03
N VAL A 390 -5.23 31.81 -25.81
CA VAL A 390 -6.67 31.92 -25.49
C VAL A 390 -7.05 31.33 -24.13
N LYS A 391 -6.40 30.23 -23.70
CA LYS A 391 -6.64 29.65 -22.37
C LYS A 391 -6.18 30.57 -21.25
N LEU A 392 -5.11 31.33 -21.47
CA LEU A 392 -4.56 32.27 -20.51
C LEU A 392 -5.45 33.52 -20.38
N LYS A 393 -6.07 33.96 -21.48
CA LYS A 393 -6.98 35.11 -21.52
C LYS A 393 -8.10 35.03 -20.49
N ARG A 394 -8.60 33.82 -20.20
CA ARG A 394 -9.64 33.57 -19.18
C ARG A 394 -9.25 33.96 -17.75
N TYR A 395 -7.96 34.03 -17.43
CA TYR A 395 -7.47 34.39 -16.09
C TYR A 395 -7.27 35.90 -15.89
N PHE A 396 -7.30 36.67 -16.99
CA PHE A 396 -7.10 38.12 -17.01
C PHE A 396 -8.31 38.85 -17.58
N GLY A 397 -9.47 38.17 -17.60
CA GLY A 397 -10.67 38.57 -18.36
C GLY A 397 -11.06 40.03 -18.20
N ASP A 398 -11.56 40.57 -19.32
CA ASP A 398 -11.90 41.96 -19.62
C ASP A 398 -12.35 42.77 -18.41
N SER A 399 -11.53 43.77 -18.05
CA SER A 399 -11.96 44.86 -17.16
C SER A 399 -12.94 45.78 -17.88
#